data_AF-A0A348VZE7-F1
#
_entry.id   AF-A0A348VZE7-F1
#
_cell.length_a   1.000
_cell.length_b   1.000
_cell.length_c   1.000
_cell.angle_alpha   90.00
_cell.angle_beta   90.00
_cell.angle_gamma   90.00
#
_symmetry.space_group_name_H-M   'P 1'
#
loop_
_entity.id
_entity.type
_entity.pdbx_description
1 polymer ?
#
loop_
_entity_poly.entity_id
_entity_poly.type
_entity_poly.pdbx_seq_one_letter_code
_entity_poly.pdbx_strand_id
1 'polypeptide(L)' 'MDQRVKELRKQLKEICVETDTRLAGIQLLIKYYRKEYRWSEEKAIEYAIGLFHNGTIRQIKLLNSKGEEL' A
#
# COMPACT_ATOMS: atom_id res chain seq x y z
N MET A 1 -8.79 18.17 1.19
CA MET A 1 -8.49 16.73 1.13
C MET A 1 -9.60 16.06 0.36
N ASP A 2 -9.27 15.55 -0.82
CA ASP A 2 -10.16 14.92 -1.77
C ASP A 2 -10.89 13.72 -1.14
N GLN A 3 -12.22 13.70 -1.28
CA GLN A 3 -13.09 12.64 -0.75
C GLN A 3 -12.65 11.26 -1.25
N ARG A 4 -12.20 11.18 -2.51
CA ARG A 4 -11.72 9.96 -3.16
C ARG A 4 -10.50 9.35 -2.48
N VAL A 5 -9.50 10.16 -2.11
CA VAL A 5 -8.29 9.69 -1.41
C VAL A 5 -8.64 9.12 -0.04
N LYS A 6 -9.63 9.69 0.67
CA LYS A 6 -10.09 9.15 1.95
C LYS A 6 -10.72 7.76 1.79
N GLU A 7 -11.54 7.56 0.76
CA GLU A 7 -12.15 6.26 0.48
C GLU A 7 -11.11 5.22 0.08
N LEU A 8 -10.16 5.58 -0.79
CA LEU A 8 -9.06 4.69 -1.17
C LEU A 8 -8.21 4.29 0.04
N ARG A 9 -7.91 5.23 0.95
CA ARG A 9 -7.19 4.92 2.20
C ARG A 9 -7.99 3.99 3.12
N LYS A 10 -9.33 4.05 3.11
CA LYS A 10 -10.18 3.13 3.88
C LYS A 10 -10.08 1.72 3.29
N GLN A 11 -10.28 1.58 1.98
CA GLN A 11 -10.15 0.30 1.28
C GLN A 11 -8.77 -0.33 1.47
N LEU A 12 -7.71 0.48 1.40
CA LEU A 12 -6.34 0.02 1.64
C LEU A 12 -6.16 -0.59 3.04
N LYS A 13 -6.81 -0.01 4.07
CA LYS A 13 -6.75 -0.55 5.43
C LYS A 13 -7.49 -1.88 5.54
N GLU A 14 -8.62 -2.03 4.86
CA GLU A 14 -9.39 -3.28 4.82
C GLU A 14 -8.55 -4.39 4.19
N ILE A 15 -7.94 -4.12 3.03
CA ILE A 15 -7.03 -5.06 2.36
C ILE A 15 -5.83 -5.42 3.24
N CYS A 16 -5.26 -4.47 3.98
CA CYS A 16 -4.16 -4.74 4.91
C CYS A 16 -4.55 -5.76 5.98
N VAL A 17 -5.78 -5.67 6.50
CA VAL A 17 -6.31 -6.63 7.48
C VAL A 17 -6.53 -7.99 6.85
N GLU A 18 -7.13 -8.04 5.65
CA GLU A 18 -7.41 -9.30 4.94
C GLU A 18 -6.13 -10.05 4.51
N THR A 19 -5.06 -9.32 4.23
CA THR A 19 -3.81 -9.86 3.66
C THR A 19 -2.70 -10.03 4.69
N ASP A 20 -2.99 -9.82 5.98
CA ASP A 20 -1.99 -9.80 7.05
C ASP A 20 -0.80 -8.89 6.71
N THR A 21 -1.10 -7.76 6.08
CA THR A 21 -0.12 -6.78 5.63
C THR A 21 -0.11 -5.60 6.58
N ARG A 22 1.08 -5.23 7.08
CA ARG A 22 1.21 -4.02 7.90
C ARG A 22 1.00 -2.77 7.05
N LEU A 23 0.18 -1.84 7.54
CA LEU A 23 -0.10 -0.57 6.85
C LEU A 23 1.19 0.24 6.55
N ALA A 24 2.21 0.12 7.39
CA ALA A 24 3.51 0.75 7.16
C ALA A 24 4.20 0.24 5.89
N GLY A 25 4.09 -1.06 5.59
CA GLY A 25 4.67 -1.67 4.39
C GLY A 25 4.04 -1.12 3.11
N ILE A 26 2.71 -1.02 3.07
CA ILE A 26 2.01 -0.48 1.91
C ILE A 26 2.20 1.04 1.76
N GLN A 27 2.34 1.78 2.88
CA GLN A 27 2.66 3.20 2.82
C GLN A 27 4.05 3.45 2.21
N LEU A 28 5.02 2.58 2.47
CA LEU A 28 6.34 2.65 1.82
C LEU A 28 6.22 2.41 0.31
N LEU A 29 5.40 1.44 -0.11
CA LEU A 29 5.11 1.19 -1.52
C LEU A 29 4.47 2.40 -2.20
N ILE A 30 3.45 3.01 -1.57
CA ILE A 30 2.81 4.23 -2.08
C ILE A 30 3.82 5.38 -2.15
N LYS A 31 4.65 5.55 -1.13
CA LYS A 31 5.70 6.58 -1.09
C LYS A 31 6.71 6.38 -2.23
N TYR A 32 7.09 5.14 -2.52
CA TYR A 32 7.95 4.79 -3.64
C TYR A 32 7.34 5.21 -4.99
N TYR A 33 6.08 4.85 -5.26
CA TYR A 33 5.40 5.28 -6.49
C TYR A 33 5.29 6.79 -6.64
N ARG A 34 5.01 7.49 -5.53
CA ARG A 34 4.96 8.96 -5.53
C ARG A 34 6.33 9.60 -5.79
N LYS A 35 7.41 9.02 -5.28
CA LYS A 35 8.75 9.58 -5.41
C LYS A 35 9.37 9.26 -6.77
N GLU A 36 9.44 8.00 -7.13
CA GLU A 36 10.19 7.53 -8.30
C GLU A 36 9.40 7.74 -9.60
N TYR A 37 8.07 7.55 -9.55
CA TYR A 37 7.20 7.70 -10.72
C TYR A 37 6.45 9.05 -10.73
N ARG A 38 6.66 9.90 -9.72
CA ARG A 38 5.98 11.20 -9.55
C ARG A 38 4.45 11.11 -9.61
N TRP A 39 3.88 9.98 -9.19
CA TRP A 39 2.44 9.81 -9.20
C TRP A 39 1.76 10.65 -8.12
N SER A 40 0.55 11.10 -8.43
CA SER A 40 -0.38 11.61 -7.44
C SER A 40 -0.67 10.57 -6.38
N GLU A 41 -1.03 11.01 -5.17
CA GLU A 41 -1.35 10.11 -4.07
C GLU A 41 -2.51 9.16 -4.43
N GLU A 42 -3.57 9.69 -5.05
CA GLU A 42 -4.71 8.90 -5.52
C GLU A 42 -4.28 7.74 -6.43
N LYS A 43 -3.53 8.05 -7.50
CA LYS A 43 -3.04 7.05 -8.46
C LYS A 43 -2.14 6.00 -7.79
N ALA A 44 -1.29 6.41 -6.87
CA ALA A 44 -0.41 5.50 -6.15
C ALA A 44 -1.18 4.53 -5.24
N ILE A 45 -2.22 5.00 -4.55
CA ILE A 45 -3.08 4.15 -3.73
C ILE A 45 -3.92 3.21 -4.60
N GLU A 46 -4.54 3.73 -5.66
CA GLU A 46 -5.35 2.91 -6.57
C GLU A 46 -4.53 1.79 -7.22
N TYR A 47 -3.31 2.09 -7.66
CA TYR A 47 -2.40 1.09 -8.20
C TYR A 47 -1.99 0.06 -7.14
N ALA A 48 -1.65 0.50 -5.93
CA ALA A 48 -1.29 -0.41 -4.84
C ALA A 48 -2.44 -1.38 -4.52
N ILE A 49 -3.68 -0.89 -4.45
CA ILE A 49 -4.89 -1.72 -4.28
C ILE A 49 -5.00 -2.72 -5.43
N GLY A 50 -4.87 -2.27 -6.68
CA GLY A 50 -4.95 -3.12 -7.85
C GLY A 50 -3.99 -4.32 -7.83
N LEU A 51 -2.80 -4.17 -7.25
CA LEU A 51 -1.82 -5.25 -7.09
C LEU A 51 -2.31 -6.36 -6.14
N PHE A 52 -3.15 -6.06 -5.16
CA PHE A 52 -3.76 -7.08 -4.31
C PHE A 52 -4.93 -7.76 -5.03
N HIS A 53 -5.80 -6.98 -5.67
CA HIS A 53 -6.98 -7.51 -6.35
C HIS A 53 -6.63 -8.43 -7.54
N ASN A 54 -5.56 -8.12 -8.28
CA ASN A 54 -5.13 -8.95 -9.41
C ASN A 54 -4.21 -10.12 -8.99
N GLY A 55 -3.96 -10.29 -7.68
CA GLY A 55 -3.13 -11.36 -7.14
C GLY A 55 -1.61 -11.17 -7.32
N THR A 56 -1.15 -10.01 -7.80
CA THR A 56 0.30 -9.71 -7.92
C THR A 56 0.98 -9.66 -6.56
N ILE A 57 0.29 -9.10 -5.56
CA ILE A 57 0.73 -9.03 -4.18
C ILE A 57 -0.30 -9.75 -3.31
N ARG A 58 0.15 -10.78 -2.60
CA ARG A 58 -0.69 -11.47 -1.61
C ARG A 58 -0.50 -10.95 -0.19
N GLN A 59 0.72 -10.52 0.15
CA GLN A 59 1.09 -9.99 1.46
C GLN A 59 2.34 -9.12 1.34
N ILE A 60 2.48 -8.09 2.17
CA ILE A 60 3.70 -7.30 2.32
C ILE A 60 4.19 -7.37 3.77
N LYS A 61 5.42 -7.84 3.95
CA LYS A 61 6.12 -7.85 5.23
C LYS A 61 7.24 -6.82 5.23
N LEU A 62 7.30 -6.02 6.29
CA LEU A 62 8.41 -5.08 6.50
C LEU A 62 9.45 -5.76 7.38
N LEU A 63 10.70 -5.85 6.91
CA LEU A 63 11.79 -6.51 7.64
C LEU A 63 12.84 -5.50 8.06
N ASN A 64 13.46 -5.72 9.23
CA ASN A 64 14.65 -4.98 9.63
C ASN A 64 15.92 -5.53 8.94
N SER A 65 17.07 -4.89 9.17
CA SER A 65 18.36 -5.33 8.62
C SER A 65 18.82 -6.72 9.10
N LYS A 66 18.17 -7.29 10.13
CA LYS A 66 18.41 -8.64 10.64
C LYS A 66 17.42 -9.67 10.08
N GLY A 67 16.46 -9.27 9.24
CA GLY A 67 15.44 -10.14 8.66
C GLY A 67 14.24 -10.39 9.59
N GLU A 68 14.11 -9.67 10.70
CA GLU A 68 12.97 -9.78 11.61
C GLU A 68 11.85 -8.84 11.17
N GLU A 69 10.59 -9.27 11.35
CA GLU A 69 9.42 -8.47 10.96
C GLU A 69 9.25 -7.26 11.89
N LEU A 70 9.17 -6.06 11.30
CA LEU A 70 9.06 -4.76 11.96
C LEU A 70 7.63 -4.36 12.27
#